data_AF-A0A350BYW9-F1
#
_entry.id   AF-A0A350BYW9-F1
#
_cell.length_a   1.000
_cell.length_b   1.000
_cell.length_c   1.000
_cell.angle_alpha   90.00
_cell.angle_beta   90.00
_cell.angle_gamma   90.00
#
_symmetry.space_group_name_H-M   'P 1'
#
loop_
_entity.id
_entity.type
_entity.pdbx_description
1 polymer ?
#
loop_
_entity_poly.entity_id
_entity_poly.type
_entity_poly.pdbx_seq_one_letter_code
_entity_poly.pdbx_strand_id
1 'polypeptide(L)'
;MKKAAFPYDSLPDLNELPDFLKNNKRANANFSHPLLNMISADQLIERYSEVFPDTYGADRIFIDYFITDAMQSDFPLIARDFYIHEFANFPNYEDVLSPDINNYSEPPEQMFIRLTLALMVNALHSGSEYTKALFLYLYKTYYKQEYKTLKRFRSISRDELLSLSDSEDRDASFIGNMARILFIARLLGIEINADCHVVYVLFSSISNWLANKDRFSLDEVTDGPYKECLREIEENFDSKKLYSLNRKMAKYLGNVLKWLGYSPDFTIMCDDNGRGINGNLGITLSILKKTFPNREFSAEELTVYAAILHCASALACNTDRLEEVLEVLFYGEAGTYYYDDYPPLFHPNEVVAANAVKPGKPQKARQPKKPEPKIEHENTQYSENVLLDEINMLRRKVHKLESDNYSLRAEIADRKRKDEEIKAVRQQLEAANSELVSLRDYVYNLTEEDSPIQEEDINSMKEAIAKLRIVIVGGHANWRAKMKREFPNWTFIRPDASGSTDASIVDKADHVYFFTDTISHSRYYQFLNVVREKKVDFGYIHGVNIEKNIRDIYRDVNDY
;
A
#
# COMPACT_ATOMS: atom_id res chain seq x y z
N MET A 1 31.87 0.01 -26.60
CA MET A 1 30.94 0.77 -25.74
C MET A 1 31.76 1.71 -24.87
N LYS A 2 31.49 3.02 -24.94
CA LYS A 2 32.23 4.05 -24.18
C LYS A 2 31.95 3.89 -22.69
N LYS A 3 33.01 3.78 -21.87
CA LYS A 3 32.92 4.00 -20.41
C LYS A 3 32.41 5.42 -20.18
N ALA A 4 31.20 5.57 -19.66
CA ALA A 4 30.73 6.85 -19.16
C ALA A 4 31.49 7.14 -17.87
N ALA A 5 32.39 8.12 -17.91
CA ALA A 5 32.95 8.70 -16.70
C ALA A 5 31.81 9.48 -16.01
N PHE A 6 31.48 9.08 -14.79
CA PHE A 6 30.63 9.88 -13.92
C PHE A 6 31.42 11.14 -13.51
N PRO A 7 30.89 12.35 -13.72
CA PRO A 7 31.50 13.54 -13.17
C PRO A 7 31.37 13.51 -11.65
N TYR A 8 32.48 13.68 -10.93
CA TYR A 8 32.54 13.69 -9.47
C TYR A 8 31.76 14.88 -8.84
N ASP A 9 31.37 15.87 -9.64
CA ASP A 9 30.70 17.10 -9.19
C ASP A 9 29.16 16.99 -9.03
N SER A 10 28.60 15.79 -9.11
CA SER A 10 27.14 15.56 -9.02
C SER A 10 26.72 14.43 -8.08
N LEU A 11 27.39 14.32 -6.93
CA LEU A 11 26.89 13.53 -5.82
C LEU A 11 25.77 14.33 -5.10
N PRO A 12 24.55 13.78 -4.97
CA PRO A 12 23.43 14.46 -4.33
C PRO A 12 23.67 14.70 -2.84
N ASP A 13 23.09 15.76 -2.29
CA ASP A 13 23.01 15.97 -0.83
C ASP A 13 22.20 14.83 -0.17
N LEU A 14 22.39 14.59 1.13
CA LEU A 14 21.69 13.52 1.89
C LEU A 14 20.17 13.63 1.76
N ASN A 15 19.65 14.85 1.62
CA ASN A 15 18.23 15.14 1.41
C ASN A 15 17.74 14.82 0.00
N GLU A 16 18.63 14.76 -0.99
CA GLU A 16 18.35 14.47 -2.40
C GLU A 16 18.65 13.00 -2.75
N LEU A 17 19.32 12.28 -1.86
CA LEU A 17 19.70 10.88 -2.01
C LEU A 17 18.48 9.96 -2.27
N PRO A 18 17.33 10.10 -1.57
CA PRO A 18 16.15 9.27 -1.86
C PRO A 18 15.62 9.47 -3.29
N ASP A 19 15.60 10.71 -3.78
CA ASP A 19 15.13 11.04 -5.13
C ASP A 19 16.12 10.63 -6.21
N PHE A 20 17.43 10.74 -5.95
CA PHE A 20 18.48 10.21 -6.82
C PHE A 20 18.40 8.69 -6.96
N LEU A 21 18.22 7.95 -5.86
CA LEU A 21 18.05 6.49 -5.86
C LEU A 21 16.75 6.06 -6.57
N LYS A 22 15.68 6.84 -6.44
CA LYS A 22 14.39 6.64 -7.13
C LYS A 22 14.48 6.85 -8.64
N ASN A 23 15.20 7.87 -9.09
CA ASN A 23 15.37 8.19 -10.51
C ASN A 23 16.25 7.17 -11.25
N ASN A 24 17.26 6.60 -10.59
CA ASN A 24 18.12 5.56 -11.17
C ASN A 24 17.48 4.16 -11.21
N LYS A 25 16.37 3.90 -10.49
CA LYS A 25 15.58 2.64 -10.55
C LYS A 25 14.84 2.45 -11.88
N ARG A 26 14.54 3.54 -12.60
CA ARG A 26 13.84 3.50 -13.92
C ARG A 26 14.78 3.17 -15.09
N ALA A 27 16.09 3.37 -14.90
CA ALA A 27 17.10 2.84 -15.79
C ALA A 27 17.46 1.44 -15.28
N ASN A 28 17.42 0.41 -16.13
CA ASN A 28 17.69 -1.01 -15.80
C ASN A 28 19.16 -1.30 -15.37
N ALA A 29 19.81 -0.43 -14.60
CA ALA A 29 21.18 -0.60 -14.14
C ALA A 29 21.21 -1.21 -12.73
N ASN A 30 22.13 -2.17 -12.52
CA ASN A 30 22.46 -2.75 -11.22
C ASN A 30 22.66 -1.65 -10.17
N PHE A 31 21.73 -1.60 -9.20
CA PHE A 31 21.67 -0.61 -8.13
C PHE A 31 22.89 -0.65 -7.18
N SER A 32 23.64 -1.75 -7.18
CA SER A 32 24.91 -1.89 -6.48
C SER A 32 25.97 -0.90 -6.97
N HIS A 33 26.00 -0.55 -8.27
CA HIS A 33 27.09 0.24 -8.84
C HIS A 33 27.07 1.73 -8.47
N PRO A 34 25.91 2.44 -8.45
CA PRO A 34 25.83 3.80 -7.93
C PRO A 34 26.14 3.90 -6.43
N LEU A 35 25.72 2.89 -5.64
CA LEU A 35 25.98 2.80 -4.21
C LEU A 35 27.46 2.53 -3.89
N LEU A 36 28.09 1.59 -4.61
CA LEU A 36 29.53 1.35 -4.54
C LEU A 36 30.33 2.62 -4.86
N ASN A 37 29.90 3.40 -5.85
CA ASN A 37 30.56 4.68 -6.19
C ASN A 37 30.42 5.72 -5.06
N MET A 38 29.27 5.74 -4.36
CA MET A 38 29.05 6.64 -3.21
C MET A 38 29.86 6.22 -1.98
N ILE A 39 29.90 4.93 -1.66
CA ILE A 39 30.73 4.38 -0.56
C ILE A 39 32.22 4.59 -0.86
N SER A 40 32.60 4.60 -2.14
CA SER A 40 33.98 4.82 -2.60
C SER A 40 34.41 6.29 -2.68
N ALA A 41 33.52 7.26 -2.41
CA ALA A 41 33.82 8.68 -2.62
C ALA A 41 34.56 9.31 -1.41
N ASP A 42 35.83 9.66 -1.60
CA ASP A 42 36.72 10.20 -0.55
C ASP A 42 36.14 11.43 0.18
N GLN A 43 35.38 12.28 -0.52
CA GLN A 43 34.74 13.48 0.04
C GLN A 43 33.66 13.16 1.09
N LEU A 44 32.95 12.04 0.95
CA LEU A 44 31.96 11.60 1.95
C LEU A 44 32.65 10.95 3.15
N ILE A 45 33.79 10.29 2.94
CA ILE A 45 34.57 9.64 4.00
C ILE A 45 35.13 10.69 4.96
N GLU A 46 35.80 11.72 4.43
CA GLU A 46 36.34 12.81 5.25
C GLU A 46 35.25 13.56 6.03
N ARG A 47 34.04 13.64 5.48
CA ARG A 47 32.91 14.34 6.10
C ARG A 47 32.28 13.59 7.27
N TYR A 48 32.31 12.26 7.27
CA TYR A 48 31.58 11.43 8.24
C TYR A 48 32.49 10.56 9.13
N SER A 49 33.80 10.56 8.92
CA SER A 49 34.78 9.85 9.75
C SER A 49 34.86 10.40 11.19
N GLU A 50 34.57 11.69 11.40
CA GLU A 50 34.63 12.36 12.71
C GLU A 50 33.37 12.15 13.60
N VAL A 51 32.30 11.57 13.07
CA VAL A 51 31.02 11.37 13.80
C VAL A 51 30.83 9.88 14.08
N PHE A 52 30.69 9.49 15.35
CA PHE A 52 30.31 8.12 15.70
C PHE A 52 28.94 7.81 15.07
N PRO A 53 28.81 6.78 14.24
CA PRO A 53 27.64 6.61 13.39
C PRO A 53 26.47 6.01 14.15
N ASP A 54 25.26 6.47 13.82
CA ASP A 54 24.04 5.83 14.28
C ASP A 54 23.91 4.42 13.65
N THR A 55 23.60 3.43 14.48
CA THR A 55 23.49 2.01 14.09
C THR A 55 22.08 1.61 13.69
N TYR A 56 21.08 2.45 13.98
CA TYR A 56 19.66 2.14 13.77
C TYR A 56 19.33 1.68 12.35
N GLY A 57 19.82 2.39 11.33
CA GLY A 57 19.61 2.00 9.93
C GLY A 57 20.24 0.65 9.58
N ALA A 58 21.42 0.35 10.12
CA ALA A 58 22.10 -0.93 9.93
C ALA A 58 21.35 -2.07 10.62
N ASP A 59 20.87 -1.84 11.84
CA ASP A 59 20.12 -2.83 12.62
C ASP A 59 18.78 -3.16 11.95
N ARG A 60 18.12 -2.18 11.33
CA ARG A 60 16.89 -2.40 10.57
C ARG A 60 17.12 -3.21 9.29
N ILE A 61 18.15 -2.87 8.52
CA ILE A 61 18.53 -3.66 7.34
C ILE A 61 18.96 -5.07 7.76
N PHE A 62 19.67 -5.23 8.87
CA PHE A 62 20.03 -6.54 9.41
C PHE A 62 18.79 -7.40 9.65
N ILE A 63 17.77 -6.87 10.32
CA ILE A 63 16.51 -7.60 10.57
C ILE A 63 15.87 -8.09 9.27
N ASP A 64 15.90 -7.30 8.20
CA ASP A 64 15.27 -7.63 6.92
C ASP A 64 16.06 -8.68 6.10
N TYR A 65 17.35 -8.91 6.38
CA TYR A 65 18.23 -9.76 5.56
C TYR A 65 19.01 -10.84 6.32
N PHE A 66 18.81 -10.97 7.64
CA PHE A 66 19.55 -11.95 8.45
C PHE A 66 19.04 -13.39 8.32
N ILE A 67 17.79 -13.59 7.95
CA ILE A 67 17.21 -14.93 7.80
C ILE A 67 17.58 -15.50 6.44
N THR A 68 18.19 -16.68 6.45
CA THR A 68 18.41 -17.51 5.26
C THR A 68 17.27 -18.51 5.12
N ASP A 69 17.08 -19.09 3.92
CA ASP A 69 16.05 -20.12 3.69
C ASP A 69 16.16 -21.29 4.69
N ALA A 70 17.39 -21.76 4.98
CA ALA A 70 17.61 -22.82 5.96
C ALA A 70 17.32 -22.38 7.41
N MET A 71 17.53 -21.11 7.73
CA MET A 71 17.19 -20.55 9.04
C MET A 71 15.68 -20.31 9.19
N GLN A 72 14.98 -20.00 8.08
CA GLN A 72 13.54 -19.78 8.07
C GLN A 72 12.80 -21.03 8.57
N SER A 73 13.19 -22.22 8.11
CA SER A 73 12.62 -23.49 8.58
C SER A 73 12.85 -23.76 10.08
N ASP A 74 13.96 -23.29 10.65
CA ASP A 74 14.28 -23.48 12.07
C ASP A 74 13.80 -22.32 12.94
N PHE A 75 13.31 -21.22 12.34
CA PHE A 75 13.01 -19.98 13.04
C PHE A 75 11.97 -20.13 14.16
N PRO A 76 10.90 -20.94 14.03
CA PRO A 76 9.98 -21.15 15.14
C PRO A 76 10.66 -21.77 16.38
N LEU A 77 11.64 -22.66 16.21
CA LEU A 77 12.44 -23.20 17.32
C LEU A 77 13.36 -22.14 17.93
N ILE A 78 13.95 -21.29 17.09
CA ILE A 78 14.78 -20.15 17.52
C ILE A 78 13.96 -19.17 18.34
N ALA A 79 12.77 -18.79 17.84
CA ALA A 79 11.84 -17.90 18.50
C ALA A 79 11.36 -18.48 19.85
N ARG A 80 11.05 -19.77 19.88
CA ARG A 80 10.70 -20.49 21.11
C ARG A 80 11.80 -20.39 22.16
N ASP A 81 13.04 -20.71 21.80
CA ASP A 81 14.17 -20.66 22.72
C ASP A 81 14.41 -19.24 23.25
N PHE A 82 14.35 -18.24 22.35
CA PHE A 82 14.43 -16.84 22.74
C PHE A 82 13.35 -16.43 23.75
N TYR A 83 12.08 -16.77 23.50
CA TYR A 83 10.99 -16.43 24.42
C TYR A 83 11.10 -17.14 25.77
N ILE A 84 11.55 -18.40 25.80
CA ILE A 84 11.78 -19.12 27.06
C ILE A 84 12.77 -18.35 27.97
N HIS A 85 13.78 -17.71 27.38
CA HIS A 85 14.84 -17.04 28.12
C HIS A 85 14.55 -15.56 28.41
N GLU A 86 13.87 -14.85 27.51
CA GLU A 86 13.78 -13.38 27.58
C GLU A 86 12.38 -12.81 27.76
N PHE A 87 11.32 -13.62 27.63
CA PHE A 87 9.94 -13.11 27.69
C PHE A 87 9.64 -12.34 28.98
N ALA A 88 10.15 -12.80 30.13
CA ALA A 88 9.96 -12.13 31.41
C ALA A 88 10.64 -10.74 31.50
N ASN A 89 11.64 -10.48 30.65
CA ASN A 89 12.43 -9.26 30.63
C ASN A 89 11.89 -8.22 29.63
N PHE A 90 10.98 -8.60 28.73
CA PHE A 90 10.43 -7.71 27.71
C PHE A 90 9.92 -6.35 28.23
N PRO A 91 9.20 -6.26 29.37
CA PRO A 91 8.75 -4.97 29.89
C PRO A 91 9.89 -4.02 30.31
N ASN A 92 11.12 -4.54 30.46
CA ASN A 92 12.28 -3.79 30.90
C ASN A 92 13.16 -3.35 29.71
N TYR A 93 12.85 -3.79 28.49
CA TYR A 93 13.59 -3.40 27.30
C TYR A 93 13.06 -2.09 26.75
N GLU A 94 13.97 -1.19 26.40
CA GLU A 94 13.57 0.03 25.70
C GLU A 94 13.24 -0.31 24.24
N ASP A 95 12.09 0.13 23.75
CA ASP A 95 11.63 -0.10 22.38
C ASP A 95 12.43 0.75 21.39
N VAL A 96 13.67 0.33 21.14
CA VAL A 96 14.64 0.97 20.24
C VAL A 96 14.25 0.74 18.78
N LEU A 97 13.93 -0.49 18.41
CA LEU A 97 13.40 -0.87 17.11
C LEU A 97 11.92 -1.21 17.31
N SER A 98 11.05 -0.27 16.97
CA SER A 98 9.62 -0.56 16.94
C SER A 98 9.37 -1.52 15.78
N PRO A 99 8.85 -2.73 16.02
CA PRO A 99 8.37 -3.57 14.93
C PRO A 99 7.32 -2.77 14.16
N ASP A 100 7.40 -2.77 12.83
CA ASP A 100 6.35 -2.21 12.00
C ASP A 100 5.18 -3.21 11.98
N ILE A 101 4.45 -3.26 13.10
CA ILE A 101 3.33 -4.19 13.33
C ILE A 101 2.18 -3.88 12.34
N ASN A 102 2.16 -2.68 11.79
CA ASN A 102 1.17 -2.22 10.81
C ASN A 102 1.66 -2.34 9.37
N ASN A 103 2.78 -3.03 9.10
CA ASN A 103 3.16 -3.32 7.74
C ASN A 103 2.32 -4.49 7.20
N TYR A 104 1.08 -4.19 6.83
CA TYR A 104 0.11 -5.09 6.18
C TYR A 104 0.51 -5.51 4.75
N SER A 105 1.79 -5.35 4.41
CA SER A 105 2.36 -5.63 3.10
C SER A 105 3.19 -6.90 3.09
N GLU A 106 3.10 -7.75 4.12
CA GLU A 106 3.88 -8.99 4.25
C GLU A 106 3.02 -10.15 4.74
N PRO A 107 3.40 -11.40 4.41
CA PRO A 107 2.74 -12.58 4.97
C PRO A 107 2.93 -12.66 6.50
N PRO A 108 1.96 -13.23 7.25
CA PRO A 108 2.01 -13.33 8.71
C PRO A 108 3.28 -14.02 9.26
N GLU A 109 3.79 -15.04 8.57
CA GLU A 109 5.05 -15.70 8.93
C GLU A 109 6.23 -14.71 8.95
N GLN A 110 6.33 -13.86 7.92
CA GLN A 110 7.40 -12.86 7.86
C GLN A 110 7.19 -11.71 8.83
N MET A 111 5.94 -11.34 9.10
CA MET A 111 5.63 -10.40 10.19
C MET A 111 6.09 -10.96 11.55
N PHE A 112 5.86 -12.25 11.81
CA PHE A 112 6.30 -12.93 13.02
C PHE A 112 7.83 -12.98 13.14
N ILE A 113 8.52 -13.34 12.06
CA ILE A 113 9.98 -13.36 11.99
C ILE A 113 10.56 -11.99 12.30
N ARG A 114 10.09 -10.96 11.59
CA ARG A 114 10.57 -9.58 11.79
C ARG A 114 10.30 -9.08 13.19
N LEU A 115 9.09 -9.32 13.72
CA LEU A 115 8.72 -8.95 15.08
C LEU A 115 9.67 -9.59 16.10
N THR A 116 9.92 -10.89 15.96
CA THR A 116 10.78 -11.64 16.88
C THR A 116 12.23 -11.16 16.79
N LEU A 117 12.77 -10.95 15.59
CA LEU A 117 14.11 -10.40 15.42
C LEU A 117 14.23 -8.99 15.98
N ALA A 118 13.23 -8.12 15.79
CA ALA A 118 13.23 -6.78 16.39
C ALA A 118 13.27 -6.85 17.93
N LEU A 119 12.51 -7.76 18.53
CA LEU A 119 12.55 -8.01 19.98
C LEU A 119 13.92 -8.54 20.42
N MET A 120 14.53 -9.44 19.66
CA MET A 120 15.89 -9.93 19.93
C MET A 120 16.92 -8.80 19.88
N VAL A 121 16.86 -7.90 18.88
CA VAL A 121 17.77 -6.76 18.80
C VAL A 121 17.53 -5.77 19.96
N ASN A 122 16.28 -5.53 20.36
CA ASN A 122 15.97 -4.69 21.52
C ASN A 122 16.50 -5.31 22.83
N ALA A 123 16.36 -6.62 23.01
CA ALA A 123 16.90 -7.35 24.14
C ALA A 123 18.43 -7.25 24.21
N LEU A 124 19.11 -7.43 23.06
CA LEU A 124 20.55 -7.27 22.92
C LEU A 124 20.99 -5.85 23.29
N HIS A 125 20.33 -4.82 22.76
CA HIS A 125 20.63 -3.42 23.08
C HIS A 125 20.37 -3.07 24.54
N SER A 126 19.44 -3.76 25.18
CA SER A 126 19.18 -3.65 26.61
C SER A 126 20.16 -4.47 27.47
N GLY A 127 21.19 -5.08 26.87
CA GLY A 127 22.26 -5.78 27.56
C GLY A 127 22.02 -7.28 27.78
N SER A 128 21.12 -7.92 27.02
CA SER A 128 20.91 -9.38 27.12
C SER A 128 22.14 -10.16 26.64
N GLU A 129 22.85 -10.76 27.59
CA GLU A 129 23.99 -11.67 27.32
C GLU A 129 23.54 -12.98 26.66
N TYR A 130 22.33 -13.45 26.95
CA TYR A 130 21.79 -14.64 26.30
C TYR A 130 21.45 -14.35 24.83
N THR A 131 20.78 -13.24 24.53
CA THR A 131 20.46 -12.87 23.14
C THR A 131 21.72 -12.61 22.31
N LYS A 132 22.76 -12.03 22.93
CA LYS A 132 24.09 -11.94 22.33
C LYS A 132 24.67 -13.32 21.98
N ALA A 133 24.62 -14.28 22.92
CA ALA A 133 25.09 -15.64 22.68
C ALA A 133 24.27 -16.35 21.59
N LEU A 134 22.96 -16.12 21.55
CA LEU A 134 22.06 -16.67 20.54
C LEU A 134 22.40 -16.14 19.15
N PHE A 135 22.57 -14.83 18.95
CA PHE A 135 22.99 -14.27 17.66
C PHE A 135 24.33 -14.84 17.16
N LEU A 136 25.31 -14.99 18.06
CA LEU A 136 26.61 -15.57 17.71
C LEU A 136 26.50 -17.06 17.35
N TYR A 137 25.64 -17.81 18.04
CA TYR A 137 25.34 -19.20 17.71
C TYR A 137 24.71 -19.32 16.32
N LEU A 138 23.62 -18.58 16.07
CA LEU A 138 22.93 -18.57 14.78
C LEU A 138 23.89 -18.22 13.65
N TYR A 139 24.73 -17.20 13.84
CA TYR A 139 25.71 -16.82 12.84
C TYR A 139 26.75 -17.92 12.57
N LYS A 140 27.26 -18.58 13.62
CA LYS A 140 28.20 -19.70 13.46
C LYS A 140 27.57 -20.89 12.74
N THR A 141 26.28 -21.13 12.94
CA THR A 141 25.53 -22.26 12.37
C THR A 141 25.19 -22.00 10.90
N TYR A 142 24.49 -20.90 10.60
CA TYR A 142 23.94 -20.63 9.26
C TYR A 142 24.88 -19.84 8.35
N TYR A 143 25.84 -19.10 8.91
CA TYR A 143 26.86 -18.34 8.16
C TYR A 143 28.28 -18.86 8.42
N LYS A 144 28.43 -20.19 8.53
CA LYS A 144 29.65 -20.88 9.01
C LYS A 144 30.96 -20.46 8.33
N GLN A 145 30.95 -20.23 7.02
CA GLN A 145 32.16 -19.81 6.29
C GLN A 145 32.50 -18.35 6.57
N GLU A 146 31.50 -17.45 6.54
CA GLU A 146 31.64 -16.04 6.88
C GLU A 146 32.17 -15.89 8.32
N TYR A 147 31.61 -16.64 9.28
CA TYR A 147 32.07 -16.66 10.67
C TYR A 147 33.54 -17.06 10.83
N LYS A 148 34.00 -18.10 10.11
CA LYS A 148 35.40 -18.58 10.21
C LYS A 148 36.40 -17.54 9.74
N THR A 149 36.01 -16.72 8.77
CA THR A 149 36.80 -15.63 8.22
C THR A 149 36.74 -14.42 9.14
N LEU A 150 35.53 -13.97 9.48
CA LEU A 150 35.28 -12.74 10.23
C LEU A 150 35.95 -12.75 11.62
N LYS A 151 35.88 -13.87 12.35
CA LYS A 151 36.45 -13.97 13.71
C LYS A 151 37.98 -13.79 13.81
N ARG A 152 38.68 -13.74 12.67
CA ARG A 152 40.14 -13.56 12.61
C ARG A 152 40.54 -12.09 12.58
N PHE A 153 39.60 -11.20 12.29
CA PHE A 153 39.83 -9.77 12.24
C PHE A 153 39.87 -9.20 13.65
N ARG A 154 40.81 -8.28 13.88
CA ARG A 154 40.86 -7.46 15.10
C ARG A 154 40.12 -6.14 14.90
N SER A 155 40.23 -5.59 13.70
CA SER A 155 39.47 -4.46 13.21
C SER A 155 39.07 -4.69 11.75
N ILE A 156 38.10 -3.92 11.26
CA ILE A 156 37.64 -3.95 9.87
C ILE A 156 37.67 -2.54 9.29
N SER A 157 38.37 -2.41 8.17
CA SER A 157 38.33 -1.25 7.28
C SER A 157 37.18 -1.34 6.27
N ARG A 158 36.86 -0.22 5.63
CA ARG A 158 35.82 -0.15 4.61
C ARG A 158 36.12 -1.08 3.43
N ASP A 159 37.38 -1.15 2.99
CA ASP A 159 37.77 -2.00 1.85
C ASP A 159 37.65 -3.49 2.19
N GLU A 160 37.99 -3.87 3.43
CA GLU A 160 37.76 -5.23 3.94
C GLU A 160 36.27 -5.55 4.03
N LEU A 161 35.45 -4.61 4.52
CA LEU A 161 33.99 -4.75 4.58
C LEU A 161 33.39 -4.95 3.18
N LEU A 162 33.79 -4.14 2.20
CA LEU A 162 33.34 -4.25 0.81
C LEU A 162 33.73 -5.61 0.22
N SER A 163 34.97 -6.04 0.43
CA SER A 163 35.45 -7.34 -0.06
C SER A 163 34.75 -8.53 0.59
N LEU A 164 34.40 -8.44 1.88
CA LEU A 164 33.69 -9.51 2.59
C LEU A 164 32.21 -9.58 2.21
N SER A 165 31.64 -8.46 1.76
CA SER A 165 30.22 -8.36 1.41
C SER A 165 29.92 -8.72 -0.04
N ASP A 166 30.96 -8.76 -0.88
CA ASP A 166 30.90 -9.17 -2.28
C ASP A 166 30.69 -10.69 -2.35
N SER A 167 29.53 -11.11 -2.85
CA SER A 167 29.17 -12.52 -2.99
C SER A 167 29.16 -12.92 -4.47
N GLU A 168 29.71 -14.10 -4.77
CA GLU A 168 29.58 -14.70 -6.11
C GLU A 168 28.12 -15.07 -6.45
N ASP A 169 27.24 -15.13 -5.44
CA ASP A 169 25.82 -15.40 -5.57
C ASP A 169 25.05 -14.18 -6.10
N ARG A 170 24.30 -14.37 -7.20
CA ARG A 170 23.56 -13.31 -7.89
C ARG A 170 22.28 -12.87 -7.16
N ASP A 171 21.77 -13.69 -6.25
CA ASP A 171 20.52 -13.41 -5.53
C ASP A 171 20.76 -12.84 -4.11
N ALA A 172 22.00 -12.86 -3.62
CA ALA A 172 22.35 -12.31 -2.32
C ALA A 172 22.39 -10.77 -2.31
N SER A 173 21.77 -10.16 -1.30
CA SER A 173 21.77 -8.71 -1.12
C SER A 173 23.13 -8.22 -0.62
N PHE A 174 23.92 -7.59 -1.49
CA PHE A 174 25.19 -6.93 -1.13
C PHE A 174 25.06 -5.99 0.09
N ILE A 175 23.93 -5.27 0.15
CA ILE A 175 23.58 -4.37 1.26
C ILE A 175 23.26 -5.15 2.54
N GLY A 176 22.50 -6.24 2.41
CA GLY A 176 22.20 -7.14 3.53
C GLY A 176 23.46 -7.80 4.11
N ASN A 177 24.40 -8.20 3.25
CA ASN A 177 25.70 -8.75 3.67
C ASN A 177 26.51 -7.74 4.49
N MET A 178 26.64 -6.50 4.01
CA MET A 178 27.34 -5.44 4.74
C MET A 178 26.69 -5.17 6.11
N ALA A 179 25.35 -5.08 6.18
CA ALA A 179 24.63 -4.86 7.43
C ALA A 179 24.84 -6.01 8.43
N ARG A 180 24.78 -7.26 7.96
CA ARG A 180 25.07 -8.46 8.75
C ARG A 180 26.51 -8.48 9.28
N ILE A 181 27.49 -8.23 8.42
CA ILE A 181 28.91 -8.22 8.82
C ILE A 181 29.16 -7.13 9.86
N LEU A 182 28.65 -5.91 9.65
CA LEU A 182 28.77 -4.80 10.62
C LEU A 182 28.07 -5.10 11.94
N PHE A 183 26.90 -5.74 11.92
CA PHE A 183 26.18 -6.14 13.11
C PHE A 183 26.96 -7.18 13.93
N ILE A 184 27.41 -8.26 13.29
CA ILE A 184 28.11 -9.35 13.96
C ILE A 184 29.53 -8.97 14.39
N ALA A 185 30.24 -8.14 13.61
CA ALA A 185 31.58 -7.67 13.96
C ALA A 185 31.58 -6.95 15.32
N ARG A 186 30.56 -6.10 15.58
CA ARG A 186 30.36 -5.47 16.88
C ARG A 186 30.15 -6.49 18.01
N LEU A 187 29.34 -7.53 17.76
CA LEU A 187 29.08 -8.58 18.75
C LEU A 187 30.34 -9.39 19.11
N LEU A 188 31.22 -9.60 18.12
CA LEU A 188 32.50 -10.27 18.29
C LEU A 188 33.57 -9.37 18.94
N GLY A 189 33.28 -8.08 19.15
CA GLY A 189 34.24 -7.10 19.67
C GLY A 189 35.31 -6.71 18.66
N ILE A 190 35.01 -6.82 17.35
CA ILE A 190 35.88 -6.36 16.26
C ILE A 190 35.71 -4.85 16.15
N GLU A 191 36.83 -4.12 16.17
CA GLU A 191 36.83 -2.67 16.05
C GLU A 191 36.42 -2.24 14.63
N ILE A 192 35.45 -1.34 14.50
CA ILE A 192 35.00 -0.82 13.21
C ILE A 192 35.76 0.48 12.94
N ASN A 193 36.55 0.52 11.88
CA ASN A 193 37.33 1.70 11.53
C ASN A 193 36.41 2.86 11.10
N ALA A 194 36.87 4.10 11.33
CA ALA A 194 36.09 5.32 11.07
C ALA A 194 35.69 5.51 9.59
N ASP A 195 36.44 4.92 8.66
CA ASP A 195 36.13 4.91 7.22
C ASP A 195 34.84 4.11 6.89
N CYS A 196 34.38 3.26 7.81
CA CYS A 196 33.12 2.52 7.68
C CYS A 196 31.89 3.35 8.09
N HIS A 197 32.07 4.51 8.74
CA HIS A 197 30.95 5.33 9.26
C HIS A 197 30.00 5.80 8.16
N VAL A 198 30.52 6.04 6.96
CA VAL A 198 29.72 6.40 5.77
C VAL A 198 28.67 5.33 5.42
N VAL A 199 28.96 4.06 5.69
CA VAL A 199 28.06 2.93 5.37
C VAL A 199 26.82 2.96 6.27
N TYR A 200 26.98 3.31 7.55
CA TYR A 200 25.87 3.45 8.50
C TYR A 200 24.91 4.60 8.12
N VAL A 201 25.45 5.75 7.71
CA VAL A 201 24.66 6.91 7.26
C VAL A 201 23.84 6.55 6.01
N LEU A 202 24.44 5.80 5.09
CA LEU A 202 23.76 5.29 3.90
C LEU A 202 22.67 4.27 4.27
N PHE A 203 22.88 3.39 5.25
CA PHE A 203 21.88 2.43 5.71
C PHE A 203 20.63 3.09 6.30
N SER A 204 20.76 4.17 7.06
CA SER A 204 19.58 4.93 7.53
C SER A 204 18.77 5.51 6.37
N SER A 205 19.42 5.88 5.27
CA SER A 205 18.76 6.37 4.05
C SER A 205 18.15 5.25 3.20
N ILE A 206 18.83 4.10 3.11
CA ILE A 206 18.40 2.92 2.35
C ILE A 206 17.25 2.18 3.06
N SER A 207 17.25 2.13 4.38
CA SER A 207 16.19 1.51 5.17
C SER A 207 14.82 2.16 4.90
N ASN A 208 14.77 3.48 4.78
CA ASN A 208 13.57 4.22 4.37
C ASN A 208 13.13 3.93 2.92
N TRP A 209 14.03 3.42 2.07
CA TRP A 209 13.79 3.09 0.66
C TRP A 209 13.43 1.61 0.41
N LEU A 210 13.97 0.69 1.23
CA LEU A 210 13.79 -0.77 1.11
C LEU A 210 12.38 -1.26 1.41
N ALA A 211 11.53 -0.44 2.03
CA ALA A 211 10.10 -0.70 2.26
C ALA A 211 9.26 -0.82 0.95
N ASN A 212 9.87 -1.07 -0.21
CA ASN A 212 9.22 -1.20 -1.52
C ASN A 212 10.04 -2.02 -2.54
N LYS A 213 9.88 -3.37 -2.58
CA LYS A 213 10.00 -4.15 -3.83
C LYS A 213 9.64 -5.65 -3.78
N ASP A 214 9.13 -6.13 -4.93
CA ASP A 214 8.71 -7.49 -5.34
C ASP A 214 9.83 -8.49 -5.70
N ARG A 215 9.55 -9.82 -5.57
CA ARG A 215 9.83 -10.97 -6.50
C ARG A 215 9.25 -12.31 -5.96
N PHE A 216 8.76 -13.23 -6.83
CA PHE A 216 8.11 -14.54 -6.53
C PHE A 216 8.36 -15.63 -7.60
N SER A 217 8.15 -16.93 -7.26
CA SER A 217 7.60 -18.05 -8.10
C SER A 217 7.66 -19.45 -7.41
N LEU A 218 6.65 -20.37 -7.55
CA LEU A 218 6.68 -21.67 -8.32
C LEU A 218 5.40 -22.58 -8.21
N ASP A 219 5.48 -23.74 -8.88
CA ASP A 219 4.54 -24.70 -9.51
C ASP A 219 3.66 -25.67 -8.66
N GLU A 220 2.91 -26.56 -9.37
CA GLU A 220 2.36 -27.89 -8.95
C GLU A 220 0.86 -28.10 -8.66
N VAL A 221 0.04 -28.19 -9.71
CA VAL A 221 -1.32 -28.76 -9.73
C VAL A 221 -1.34 -29.62 -10.98
N THR A 222 -1.63 -30.89 -10.73
CA THR A 222 -1.39 -32.04 -11.60
C THR A 222 -1.95 -31.90 -13.02
N ASP A 223 -1.14 -32.39 -13.95
CA ASP A 223 -1.18 -32.15 -15.40
C ASP A 223 -2.40 -32.67 -16.19
N GLY A 224 -3.27 -33.53 -15.66
CA GLY A 224 -4.32 -34.19 -16.47
C GLY A 224 -5.58 -33.34 -16.68
N PRO A 225 -6.47 -33.23 -15.67
CA PRO A 225 -7.73 -32.47 -15.75
C PRO A 225 -7.52 -30.97 -15.92
N TYR A 226 -6.42 -30.45 -15.37
CA TYR A 226 -6.01 -29.06 -15.48
C TYR A 226 -5.69 -28.67 -16.93
N LYS A 227 -4.92 -29.50 -17.66
CA LYS A 227 -4.59 -29.23 -19.08
C LYS A 227 -5.82 -29.33 -20.00
N GLU A 228 -6.81 -30.14 -19.65
CA GLU A 228 -8.07 -30.22 -20.39
C GLU A 228 -8.92 -28.97 -20.19
N CYS A 229 -9.07 -28.53 -18.93
CA CYS A 229 -9.78 -27.28 -18.62
C CYS A 229 -9.09 -26.04 -19.20
N LEU A 230 -7.75 -26.02 -19.23
CA LEU A 230 -7.00 -24.95 -19.90
C LEU A 230 -7.27 -24.89 -21.40
N ARG A 231 -7.26 -26.04 -22.10
CA ARG A 231 -7.60 -26.10 -23.53
C ARG A 231 -9.02 -25.61 -23.80
N GLU A 232 -9.96 -26.03 -22.96
CA GLU A 232 -11.34 -25.58 -23.07
C GLU A 232 -11.49 -24.08 -22.86
N ILE A 233 -10.73 -23.49 -21.94
CA ILE A 233 -10.68 -22.03 -21.76
C ILE A 233 -10.17 -21.35 -23.02
N GLU A 234 -9.12 -21.88 -23.65
CA GLU A 234 -8.55 -21.34 -24.89
C GLU A 234 -9.50 -21.47 -26.09
N GLU A 235 -10.25 -22.57 -26.18
CA GLU A 235 -11.16 -22.85 -27.30
C GLU A 235 -12.49 -22.10 -27.18
N ASN A 236 -13.04 -22.00 -25.97
CA ASN A 236 -14.43 -21.59 -25.78
C ASN A 236 -14.60 -20.18 -25.19
N PHE A 237 -13.53 -19.56 -24.70
CA PHE A 237 -13.60 -18.23 -24.10
C PHE A 237 -12.71 -17.22 -24.82
N ASP A 238 -13.23 -16.01 -25.04
CA ASP A 238 -12.41 -14.90 -25.54
C ASP A 238 -11.39 -14.47 -24.47
N SER A 239 -10.13 -14.79 -24.73
CA SER A 239 -9.00 -14.40 -23.89
C SER A 239 -9.00 -12.90 -23.56
N LYS A 240 -9.22 -12.01 -24.54
CA LYS A 240 -9.20 -10.56 -24.28
C LYS A 240 -10.29 -10.15 -23.29
N LYS A 241 -11.46 -10.78 -23.39
CA LYS A 241 -12.58 -10.59 -22.46
C LYS A 241 -12.22 -11.07 -21.06
N LEU A 242 -11.66 -12.28 -20.92
CA LEU A 242 -11.26 -12.84 -19.62
C LEU A 242 -10.21 -11.96 -18.90
N TYR A 243 -9.16 -11.54 -19.61
CA TYR A 243 -8.13 -10.66 -19.04
C TYR A 243 -8.68 -9.27 -18.65
N SER A 244 -9.63 -8.74 -19.43
CA SER A 244 -10.32 -7.48 -19.11
C SER A 244 -11.17 -7.60 -17.84
N LEU A 245 -11.95 -8.67 -17.72
CA LEU A 245 -12.77 -8.96 -16.53
C LEU A 245 -11.91 -9.17 -15.29
N ASN A 246 -10.87 -9.99 -15.40
CA ASN A 246 -9.92 -10.22 -14.32
C ASN A 246 -9.25 -8.92 -13.86
N ARG A 247 -8.84 -8.05 -14.80
CA ARG A 247 -8.26 -6.74 -14.45
C ARG A 247 -9.25 -5.85 -13.68
N LYS A 248 -10.54 -5.85 -14.06
CA LYS A 248 -11.57 -5.09 -13.32
C LYS A 248 -11.75 -5.64 -11.90
N MET A 249 -11.82 -6.96 -11.75
CA MET A 249 -11.96 -7.62 -10.44
C MET A 249 -10.73 -7.41 -9.56
N ALA A 250 -9.52 -7.63 -10.09
CA ALA A 250 -8.26 -7.38 -9.38
C ALA A 250 -8.13 -5.92 -8.93
N LYS A 251 -8.54 -4.96 -9.77
CA LYS A 251 -8.56 -3.54 -9.40
C LYS A 251 -9.54 -3.25 -8.26
N TYR A 252 -10.73 -3.86 -8.29
CA TYR A 252 -11.71 -3.71 -7.22
C TYR A 252 -11.21 -4.35 -5.92
N LEU A 253 -10.74 -5.60 -5.97
CA LEU A 253 -10.18 -6.32 -4.84
C LEU A 253 -9.00 -5.57 -4.22
N GLY A 254 -8.06 -5.09 -5.04
CA GLY A 254 -6.94 -4.27 -4.56
C GLY A 254 -7.39 -2.97 -3.88
N ASN A 255 -8.49 -2.34 -4.33
CA ASN A 255 -9.07 -1.19 -3.65
C ASN A 255 -9.74 -1.57 -2.32
N VAL A 256 -10.40 -2.73 -2.24
CA VAL A 256 -10.97 -3.26 -0.99
C VAL A 256 -9.85 -3.56 0.01
N LEU A 257 -8.77 -4.21 -0.41
CA LEU A 257 -7.61 -4.48 0.43
C LEU A 257 -6.96 -3.20 0.94
N LYS A 258 -6.75 -2.20 0.06
CA LYS A 258 -6.30 -0.86 0.48
C LYS A 258 -7.23 -0.21 1.50
N TRP A 259 -8.55 -0.34 1.31
CA TRP A 259 -9.54 0.19 2.25
C TRP A 259 -9.44 -0.49 3.62
N LEU A 260 -9.09 -1.78 3.64
CA LEU A 260 -8.83 -2.57 4.85
C LEU A 260 -7.42 -2.35 5.43
N GLY A 261 -6.58 -1.52 4.81
CA GLY A 261 -5.21 -1.25 5.27
C GLY A 261 -4.13 -2.18 4.69
N TYR A 262 -4.49 -3.13 3.84
CA TYR A 262 -3.58 -4.11 3.26
C TYR A 262 -3.00 -3.69 1.91
N SER A 263 -1.87 -4.33 1.55
CA SER A 263 -1.33 -4.23 0.19
C SER A 263 -2.40 -4.63 -0.84
N PRO A 264 -2.49 -3.94 -2.00
CA PRO A 264 -3.47 -4.28 -3.04
C PRO A 264 -3.23 -5.67 -3.64
N ASP A 265 -2.00 -6.16 -3.48
CA ASP A 265 -1.53 -7.45 -3.96
C ASP A 265 -1.51 -8.50 -2.83
N PHE A 266 -2.06 -8.19 -1.65
CA PHE A 266 -2.01 -9.05 -0.47
C PHE A 266 -2.50 -10.48 -0.73
N THR A 267 -3.61 -10.67 -1.45
CA THR A 267 -4.08 -12.02 -1.80
C THR A 267 -3.10 -12.80 -2.66
N ILE A 268 -2.32 -12.13 -3.52
CA ILE A 268 -1.28 -12.76 -4.34
C ILE A 268 -0.08 -13.15 -3.47
N MET A 269 0.26 -12.31 -2.49
CA MET A 269 1.38 -12.56 -1.57
C MET A 269 1.14 -13.76 -0.65
N CYS A 270 -0.13 -14.05 -0.38
CA CYS A 270 -0.55 -15.05 0.60
C CYS A 270 -0.97 -16.38 -0.03
N ASP A 271 -1.18 -16.41 -1.35
CA ASP A 271 -1.57 -17.62 -2.07
C ASP A 271 -0.34 -18.30 -2.65
N ASP A 272 0.34 -19.12 -1.85
CA ASP A 272 1.48 -19.94 -2.30
C ASP A 272 1.10 -20.92 -3.44
N ASN A 273 -0.20 -21.18 -3.60
CA ASN A 273 -0.72 -22.05 -4.65
C ASN A 273 -1.11 -21.29 -5.93
N GLY A 274 -0.82 -19.99 -6.01
CA GLY A 274 -1.20 -19.11 -7.12
C GLY A 274 -0.50 -19.45 -8.44
N ARG A 275 -1.28 -19.59 -9.53
CA ARG A 275 -0.76 -20.06 -10.86
C ARG A 275 -0.90 -19.05 -11.98
N GLY A 276 -1.02 -17.78 -11.61
CA GLY A 276 -1.39 -16.72 -12.53
C GLY A 276 -2.82 -16.88 -13.07
N ILE A 277 -3.22 -15.97 -13.96
CA ILE A 277 -4.62 -15.83 -14.38
C ILE A 277 -5.14 -17.11 -15.05
N ASN A 278 -4.40 -17.64 -16.03
CA ASN A 278 -4.83 -18.84 -16.76
C ASN A 278 -4.87 -20.07 -15.84
N GLY A 279 -3.88 -20.22 -14.94
CA GLY A 279 -3.85 -21.34 -14.01
C GLY A 279 -5.00 -21.30 -13.01
N ASN A 280 -5.28 -20.11 -12.45
CA ASN A 280 -6.39 -19.92 -11.52
C ASN A 280 -7.74 -20.17 -12.23
N LEU A 281 -7.91 -19.72 -13.48
CA LEU A 281 -9.12 -20.00 -14.27
C LEU A 281 -9.25 -21.51 -14.57
N GLY A 282 -8.16 -22.18 -14.92
CA GLY A 282 -8.15 -23.63 -15.18
C GLY A 282 -8.54 -24.46 -13.96
N ILE A 283 -7.98 -24.16 -12.79
CA ILE A 283 -8.37 -24.79 -11.52
C ILE A 283 -9.83 -24.47 -11.19
N THR A 284 -10.23 -23.21 -11.31
CA THR A 284 -11.61 -22.79 -11.06
C THR A 284 -12.59 -23.58 -11.92
N LEU A 285 -12.33 -23.70 -13.23
CA LEU A 285 -13.19 -24.46 -14.13
C LEU A 285 -13.24 -25.94 -13.74
N SER A 286 -12.09 -26.53 -13.37
CA SER A 286 -12.03 -27.92 -12.90
C SER A 286 -12.89 -28.15 -11.64
N ILE A 287 -12.86 -27.22 -10.69
CA ILE A 287 -13.66 -27.27 -9.46
C ILE A 287 -15.14 -27.10 -9.79
N LEU A 288 -15.46 -26.13 -10.64
CA LEU A 288 -16.84 -25.83 -11.06
C LEU A 288 -17.49 -27.01 -11.77
N LYS A 289 -16.78 -27.69 -12.68
CA LYS A 289 -17.28 -28.88 -13.38
C LYS A 289 -17.50 -30.07 -12.45
N LYS A 290 -16.63 -30.24 -11.47
CA LYS A 290 -16.79 -31.27 -10.43
C LYS A 290 -17.98 -30.97 -9.53
N THR A 291 -18.19 -29.70 -9.20
CA THR A 291 -19.21 -29.24 -8.25
C THR A 291 -20.60 -29.17 -8.88
N PHE A 292 -20.68 -28.70 -10.14
CA PHE A 292 -21.91 -28.57 -10.91
C PHE A 292 -21.76 -29.30 -12.26
N PRO A 293 -21.82 -30.64 -12.27
CA PRO A 293 -21.68 -31.40 -13.49
C PRO A 293 -22.74 -30.99 -14.52
N ASN A 294 -22.32 -30.83 -15.78
CA ASN A 294 -23.17 -30.47 -16.94
C ASN A 294 -23.71 -29.02 -16.96
N ARG A 295 -23.21 -28.14 -16.10
CA ARG A 295 -23.53 -26.71 -16.15
C ARG A 295 -22.47 -25.98 -17.00
N GLU A 296 -22.94 -25.11 -17.90
CA GLU A 296 -22.09 -24.15 -18.60
C GLU A 296 -21.91 -22.87 -17.78
N PHE A 297 -20.74 -22.26 -17.90
CA PHE A 297 -20.37 -21.05 -17.15
C PHE A 297 -20.01 -19.92 -18.10
N SER A 298 -20.55 -18.73 -17.84
CA SER A 298 -20.15 -17.53 -18.56
C SER A 298 -18.71 -17.09 -18.19
N ALA A 299 -18.10 -16.26 -19.04
CA ALA A 299 -16.79 -15.67 -18.76
C ALA A 299 -16.81 -14.84 -17.45
N GLU A 300 -17.91 -14.15 -17.21
CA GLU A 300 -18.18 -13.36 -16.01
C GLU A 300 -18.25 -14.24 -14.76
N GLU A 301 -19.01 -15.33 -14.79
CA GLU A 301 -19.08 -16.27 -13.66
C GLU A 301 -17.72 -16.92 -13.40
N LEU A 302 -17.06 -17.41 -14.45
CA LEU A 302 -15.76 -18.07 -14.31
C LEU A 302 -14.72 -17.14 -13.66
N THR A 303 -14.69 -15.86 -14.05
CA THR A 303 -13.76 -14.88 -13.47
C THR A 303 -14.12 -14.48 -12.03
N VAL A 304 -15.41 -14.44 -11.67
CA VAL A 304 -15.84 -14.22 -10.27
C VAL A 304 -15.43 -15.40 -9.38
N TYR A 305 -15.72 -16.64 -9.80
CA TYR A 305 -15.32 -17.82 -9.04
C TYR A 305 -13.80 -17.94 -8.93
N ALA A 306 -13.04 -17.53 -9.95
CA ALA A 306 -11.58 -17.53 -9.88
C ALA A 306 -11.04 -16.50 -8.89
N ALA A 307 -11.67 -15.33 -8.79
CA ALA A 307 -11.32 -14.35 -7.78
C ALA A 307 -11.64 -14.86 -6.36
N ILE A 308 -12.78 -15.53 -6.17
CA ILE A 308 -13.16 -16.15 -4.89
C ILE A 308 -12.17 -17.25 -4.51
N LEU A 309 -11.86 -18.15 -5.44
CA LEU A 309 -10.89 -19.23 -5.23
C LEU A 309 -9.54 -18.68 -4.80
N HIS A 310 -9.03 -17.66 -5.49
CA HIS A 310 -7.77 -17.01 -5.16
C HIS A 310 -7.78 -16.39 -3.76
N CYS A 311 -8.85 -15.69 -3.38
CA CYS A 311 -8.97 -15.13 -2.02
C CYS A 311 -9.06 -16.22 -0.94
N ALA A 312 -9.80 -17.31 -1.22
CA ALA A 312 -9.95 -18.42 -0.29
C ALA A 312 -8.65 -19.22 -0.14
N SER A 313 -7.92 -19.44 -1.23
CA SER A 313 -6.61 -20.08 -1.25
C SER A 313 -5.59 -19.26 -0.44
N ALA A 314 -5.53 -17.94 -0.70
CA ALA A 314 -4.71 -17.00 0.08
C ALA A 314 -4.97 -17.06 1.60
N LEU A 315 -6.25 -17.18 2.00
CA LEU A 315 -6.62 -17.28 3.41
C LEU A 315 -6.20 -18.63 4.01
N ALA A 316 -6.44 -19.73 3.30
CA ALA A 316 -6.10 -21.07 3.76
C ALA A 316 -4.58 -21.24 3.92
N CYS A 317 -3.79 -20.88 2.91
CA CYS A 317 -2.33 -20.95 2.97
C CYS A 317 -1.76 -20.16 4.16
N ASN A 318 -2.23 -18.94 4.39
CA ASN A 318 -1.81 -18.16 5.56
C ASN A 318 -2.20 -18.80 6.90
N THR A 319 -3.38 -19.43 6.95
CA THR A 319 -3.88 -20.06 8.19
C THR A 319 -3.02 -21.28 8.52
N ASP A 320 -2.75 -22.11 7.52
CA ASP A 320 -1.92 -23.31 7.65
C ASP A 320 -0.48 -22.93 8.07
N ARG A 321 0.12 -21.92 7.42
CA ARG A 321 1.47 -21.42 7.79
C ARG A 321 1.52 -20.88 9.22
N LEU A 322 0.49 -20.15 9.65
CA LEU A 322 0.43 -19.62 11.01
C LEU A 322 0.23 -20.75 12.03
N GLU A 323 -0.60 -21.73 11.72
CA GLU A 323 -0.81 -22.91 12.56
C GLU A 323 0.51 -23.66 12.77
N GLU A 324 1.25 -23.97 11.70
CA GLU A 324 2.55 -24.64 11.78
C GLU A 324 3.56 -23.86 12.63
N VAL A 325 3.67 -22.53 12.41
CA VAL A 325 4.54 -21.67 13.22
C VAL A 325 4.16 -21.74 14.70
N LEU A 326 2.86 -21.69 15.02
CA LEU A 326 2.38 -21.75 16.40
C LEU A 326 2.61 -23.13 17.03
N GLU A 327 2.37 -24.22 16.29
CA GLU A 327 2.58 -25.58 16.77
C GLU A 327 4.05 -25.81 17.15
N VAL A 328 4.99 -25.42 16.29
CA VAL A 328 6.42 -25.51 16.60
C VAL A 328 6.79 -24.56 17.73
N LEU A 329 6.22 -23.35 17.77
CA LEU A 329 6.46 -22.39 18.85
C LEU A 329 6.04 -22.95 20.22
N PHE A 330 4.92 -23.68 20.31
CA PHE A 330 4.38 -24.20 21.58
C PHE A 330 4.94 -25.57 21.95
N TYR A 331 5.13 -26.47 20.99
CA TYR A 331 5.48 -27.87 21.22
C TYR A 331 6.93 -28.20 20.85
N GLY A 332 7.68 -27.27 20.26
CA GLY A 332 9.03 -27.53 19.77
C GLY A 332 9.02 -28.47 18.57
N GLU A 333 10.04 -29.32 18.42
CA GLU A 333 10.14 -30.27 17.30
C GLU A 333 8.93 -31.20 17.20
N ALA A 334 8.28 -31.55 18.32
CA ALA A 334 7.08 -32.39 18.34
C ALA A 334 5.83 -31.71 17.73
N GLY A 335 5.89 -30.41 17.44
CA GLY A 335 4.83 -29.64 16.80
C GLY A 335 4.75 -29.80 15.29
N THR A 336 5.68 -30.51 14.65
CA THR A 336 5.65 -30.77 13.21
C THR A 336 6.34 -32.09 12.88
N TYR A 337 5.92 -32.74 11.80
CA TYR A 337 6.63 -33.91 11.26
C TYR A 337 7.80 -33.52 10.35
N TYR A 338 7.94 -32.23 10.01
CA TYR A 338 9.00 -31.73 9.13
C TYR A 338 10.40 -32.15 9.60
N TYR A 339 10.64 -32.09 10.91
CA TYR A 339 11.95 -32.38 11.49
C TYR A 339 12.30 -33.88 11.54
N ASP A 340 11.33 -34.78 11.33
CA ASP A 340 11.60 -36.22 11.24
C ASP A 340 12.44 -36.54 9.98
N ASP A 341 12.12 -35.87 8.87
CA ASP A 341 12.81 -36.00 7.59
C ASP A 341 13.93 -34.97 7.41
N TYR A 342 13.78 -33.79 8.02
CA TYR A 342 14.72 -32.67 7.91
C TYR A 342 15.15 -32.17 9.30
N PRO A 343 16.07 -32.88 9.99
CA PRO A 343 16.49 -32.49 11.34
C PRO A 343 16.98 -31.03 11.41
N PRO A 344 16.59 -30.27 12.45
CA PRO A 344 16.91 -28.85 12.54
C PRO A 344 18.41 -28.64 12.70
N LEU A 345 18.93 -27.55 12.13
CA LEU A 345 20.31 -27.12 12.37
C LEU A 345 20.45 -26.35 13.69
N PHE A 346 19.34 -25.80 14.20
CA PHE A 346 19.30 -25.11 15.48
C PHE A 346 19.21 -26.10 16.65
N HIS A 347 20.17 -26.04 17.57
CA HIS A 347 20.16 -26.83 18.80
C HIS A 347 20.25 -25.92 20.04
N PRO A 348 19.15 -25.69 20.77
CA PRO A 348 19.11 -24.68 21.85
C PRO A 348 20.09 -24.98 22.99
N ASN A 349 20.36 -26.26 23.26
CA ASN A 349 21.32 -26.69 24.30
C ASN A 349 22.78 -26.27 24.01
N GLU A 350 23.09 -25.89 22.77
CA GLU A 350 24.43 -25.46 22.35
C GLU A 350 24.63 -23.94 22.48
N VAL A 351 23.59 -23.19 22.85
CA VAL A 351 23.67 -21.74 23.11
C VAL A 351 24.30 -21.51 24.49
N VAL A 352 25.62 -21.25 24.50
CA VAL A 352 26.38 -21.06 25.75
C VAL A 352 26.50 -19.57 26.08
N ALA A 353 25.65 -19.07 27.00
CA ALA A 353 25.82 -17.75 27.59
C ALA A 353 26.68 -17.83 28.88
N ALA A 354 27.63 -16.91 29.04
CA ALA A 354 28.57 -16.91 30.17
C ALA A 354 27.89 -16.78 31.55
N ASN A 355 26.62 -16.35 31.60
CA ASN A 355 25.78 -16.30 32.81
C ASN A 355 24.30 -16.61 32.48
N ALA A 356 24.01 -17.76 31.86
CA ALA A 356 22.63 -18.19 31.68
C ALA A 356 21.96 -18.37 33.06
N VAL A 357 20.98 -17.52 33.38
CA VAL A 357 20.07 -17.75 34.50
C VAL A 357 19.37 -19.07 34.19
N LYS A 358 19.66 -20.12 34.98
CA LYS A 358 18.93 -21.39 34.90
C LYS A 358 17.42 -21.10 34.94
N PRO A 359 16.57 -21.83 34.19
CA PRO A 359 15.12 -21.60 34.16
C PRO A 359 14.58 -21.73 35.59
N GLY A 360 14.40 -20.59 36.24
CA GLY A 360 14.08 -20.47 37.65
C GLY A 360 12.58 -20.25 37.79
N LYS A 361 11.94 -21.10 38.59
CA LYS A 361 10.54 -21.01 39.02
C LYS A 361 10.09 -19.56 39.22
N PRO A 362 8.81 -19.23 38.90
CA PRO A 362 8.30 -17.86 38.90
C PRO A 362 8.59 -17.18 40.24
N GLN A 363 9.46 -16.17 40.21
CA GLN A 363 9.73 -15.36 41.39
C GLN A 363 8.50 -14.50 41.67
N LYS A 364 7.97 -14.62 42.89
CA LYS A 364 6.87 -13.80 43.38
C LYS A 364 7.23 -12.33 43.28
N ALA A 365 6.33 -11.54 42.69
CA ALA A 365 6.41 -10.10 42.54
C ALA A 365 6.88 -9.43 43.84
N ARG A 366 8.06 -8.79 43.80
CA ARG A 366 8.50 -7.88 44.85
C ARG A 366 7.75 -6.57 44.67
N GLN A 367 7.01 -6.17 45.71
CA GLN A 367 6.36 -4.87 45.78
C GLN A 367 7.40 -3.73 45.71
N PRO A 368 7.08 -2.60 45.06
CA PRO A 368 8.00 -1.48 44.91
C PRO A 368 8.21 -0.78 46.26
N LYS A 369 9.45 -0.74 46.73
CA LYS A 369 9.86 0.18 47.80
C LYS A 369 9.90 1.60 47.22
N LYS A 370 9.19 2.53 47.85
CA LYS A 370 9.34 3.98 47.62
C LYS A 370 10.81 4.40 47.84
N PRO A 371 11.43 5.22 46.97
CA PRO A 371 12.73 5.80 47.26
C PRO A 371 12.59 6.96 48.26
N GLU A 372 13.35 6.90 49.35
CA GLU A 372 13.69 8.09 50.15
C GLU A 372 14.82 8.87 49.46
N PRO A 373 14.85 10.21 49.59
CA PRO A 373 15.82 11.05 48.89
C PRO A 373 17.18 10.98 49.58
N LYS A 374 18.21 10.55 48.85
CA LYS A 374 19.60 10.78 49.24
C LYS A 374 20.16 11.96 48.47
N ILE A 375 20.43 13.03 49.20
CA ILE A 375 21.28 14.14 48.75
C ILE A 375 22.70 13.73 49.09
N GLU A 376 23.51 13.40 48.08
CA GLU A 376 24.95 13.36 48.19
C GLU A 376 25.53 14.14 47.00
N HIS A 377 26.15 15.28 47.33
CA HIS A 377 27.01 16.02 46.41
C HIS A 377 28.32 15.27 46.29
N GLU A 378 28.66 14.76 45.10
CA GLU A 378 30.04 14.39 44.78
C GLU A 378 30.29 14.46 43.26
N ASN A 379 31.28 15.27 42.89
CA ASN A 379 31.81 15.40 41.53
C ASN A 379 32.12 14.00 40.97
N THR A 380 31.35 13.54 39.99
CA THR A 380 31.69 12.34 39.23
C THR A 380 31.83 12.74 37.77
N GLN A 381 33.07 12.77 37.32
CA GLN A 381 33.41 12.85 35.90
C GLN A 381 32.81 11.59 35.25
N TYR A 382 31.71 11.74 34.52
CA TYR A 382 31.08 10.63 33.81
C TYR A 382 32.14 9.98 32.91
N SER A 383 32.28 8.65 33.01
CA SER A 383 33.08 7.86 32.08
C SER A 383 32.60 8.15 30.65
N GLU A 384 33.53 8.47 29.75
CA GLU A 384 33.27 8.77 28.34
C GLU A 384 32.35 7.72 27.68
N ASN A 385 32.48 6.45 28.08
CA ASN A 385 31.66 5.35 27.59
C ASN A 385 30.17 5.46 28.00
N VAL A 386 29.90 5.91 29.23
CA VAL A 386 28.51 6.08 29.73
C VAL A 386 27.82 7.24 29.00
N LEU A 387 28.58 8.30 28.71
CA LEU A 387 28.08 9.42 27.91
C LEU A 387 27.86 9.02 26.45
N LEU A 388 28.72 8.15 25.89
CA LEU A 388 28.55 7.62 24.54
C LEU A 388 27.28 6.76 24.43
N ASP A 389 27.02 5.90 25.41
CA ASP A 389 25.81 5.09 25.48
C ASP A 389 24.55 5.96 25.59
N GLU A 390 24.58 7.00 26.43
CA GLU A 390 23.47 7.95 26.57
C GLU A 390 23.23 8.77 25.28
N ILE A 391 24.29 9.22 24.61
CA ILE A 391 24.20 9.90 23.30
C ILE A 391 23.60 8.96 22.25
N ASN A 392 23.99 7.69 22.22
CA ASN A 392 23.45 6.70 21.28
C ASN A 392 21.97 6.43 21.56
N MET A 393 21.55 6.31 22.83
CA MET A 393 20.14 6.18 23.21
C MET A 393 19.32 7.41 22.79
N LEU A 394 19.83 8.62 23.05
CA LEU A 394 19.15 9.86 22.67
C LEU A 394 19.02 10.00 21.15
N ARG A 395 20.06 9.64 20.38
CA ARG A 395 20.02 9.63 18.91
C ARG A 395 18.98 8.64 18.35
N ARG A 396 18.92 7.43 18.91
CA ARG A 396 17.90 6.43 18.56
C ARG A 396 16.49 6.95 18.82
N LYS A 397 16.28 7.64 19.95
CA LYS A 397 15.00 8.25 20.30
C LYS A 397 14.61 9.39 19.36
N VAL A 398 15.58 10.21 18.92
CA VAL A 398 15.34 11.25 17.91
C VAL A 398 14.93 10.63 16.59
N HIS A 399 15.63 9.61 16.10
CA HIS A 399 15.28 8.93 14.85
C HIS A 399 13.92 8.23 14.91
N LYS A 400 13.55 7.64 16.05
CA LYS A 400 12.18 7.14 16.29
C LYS A 400 11.15 8.24 16.11
N LEU A 401 11.34 9.37 16.81
CA LEU A 401 10.43 10.51 16.72
C LEU A 401 10.35 11.09 15.30
N GLU A 402 11.46 11.11 14.56
CA GLU A 402 11.50 11.55 13.16
C GLU A 402 10.74 10.59 12.22
N SER A 403 10.91 9.28 12.40
CA SER A 403 10.16 8.25 11.66
C SER A 403 8.66 8.35 11.94
N ASP A 404 8.28 8.51 13.21
CA ASP A 404 6.89 8.70 13.62
C ASP A 404 6.31 10.01 13.05
N ASN A 405 7.11 11.10 13.02
CA ASN A 405 6.68 12.35 12.41
C ASN A 405 6.49 12.21 10.90
N TYR A 406 7.38 11.48 10.23
CA TYR A 406 7.28 11.23 8.80
C TYR A 406 6.04 10.39 8.45
N SER A 407 5.78 9.30 9.17
CA SER A 407 4.60 8.45 8.95
C SER A 407 3.30 9.22 9.19
N LEU A 408 3.23 9.99 10.28
CA LEU A 408 2.08 10.87 10.58
C LEU A 408 1.86 11.93 9.49
N ARG A 409 2.94 12.54 8.95
CA ARG A 409 2.83 13.51 7.86
C ARG A 409 2.33 12.87 6.57
N ALA A 410 2.80 11.67 6.24
CA ALA A 410 2.33 10.92 5.09
C ALA A 410 0.85 10.55 5.22
N GLU A 411 0.42 10.12 6.41
CA GLU A 411 -0.98 9.81 6.71
C GLU A 411 -1.89 11.04 6.60
N ILE A 412 -1.45 12.21 7.11
CA ILE A 412 -2.18 13.48 6.97
C ILE A 412 -2.31 13.89 5.50
N ALA A 413 -1.26 13.71 4.70
CA ALA A 413 -1.29 14.03 3.27
C ALA A 413 -2.25 13.11 2.50
N ASP A 414 -2.24 11.81 2.79
CA ASP A 414 -3.15 10.83 2.18
C ASP A 414 -4.62 11.09 2.58
N ARG A 415 -4.85 11.40 3.86
CA ARG A 415 -6.19 11.73 4.38
C ARG A 415 -6.77 12.98 3.71
N LYS A 416 -5.96 14.04 3.52
CA LYS A 416 -6.36 15.24 2.76
C LYS A 416 -6.71 14.92 1.31
N ARG A 417 -5.93 14.08 0.64
CA ARG A 417 -6.20 13.67 -0.75
C ARG A 417 -7.52 12.92 -0.87
N LYS A 418 -7.78 11.98 0.05
CA LYS A 418 -9.05 11.23 0.12
C LYS A 418 -10.25 12.16 0.36
N ASP A 419 -10.10 13.15 1.23
CA ASP A 419 -11.15 14.14 1.48
C ASP A 419 -11.49 14.98 0.22
N GLU A 420 -10.47 15.36 -0.56
CA GLU A 420 -10.66 16.06 -1.84
C GLU A 420 -11.37 15.17 -2.88
N GLU A 421 -10.98 13.90 -2.98
CA GLU A 421 -11.62 12.92 -3.87
C GLU A 421 -13.09 12.68 -3.48
N ILE A 422 -13.40 12.50 -2.19
CA ILE A 422 -14.77 12.36 -1.67
C ILE A 422 -15.61 13.59 -2.01
N LYS A 423 -15.04 14.78 -1.85
CA LYS A 423 -15.74 16.04 -2.17
C LYS A 423 -16.06 16.14 -3.67
N ALA A 424 -15.14 15.75 -4.54
CA ALA A 424 -15.37 15.72 -5.98
C ALA A 424 -16.47 14.72 -6.38
N VAL A 425 -16.46 13.52 -5.80
CA VAL A 425 -17.49 12.50 -6.07
C VAL A 425 -18.87 12.94 -5.58
N ARG A 426 -18.96 13.56 -4.40
CA ARG A 426 -20.24 14.11 -3.90
C ARG A 426 -20.83 15.17 -4.84
N GLN A 427 -20.00 16.08 -5.36
CA GLN A 427 -20.45 17.08 -6.31
C GLN A 427 -20.96 16.47 -7.62
N GLN A 428 -20.30 15.41 -8.12
CA GLN A 428 -20.77 14.68 -9.30
C GLN A 428 -22.10 13.96 -9.04
N LEU A 429 -22.26 13.35 -7.86
CA LEU A 429 -23.49 12.66 -7.47
C LEU A 429 -24.66 13.63 -7.33
N GLU A 430 -24.45 14.80 -6.70
CA GLU A 430 -25.47 15.84 -6.58
C GLU A 430 -25.94 16.35 -7.96
N ALA A 431 -25.00 16.59 -8.88
CA ALA A 431 -25.32 17.02 -10.24
C ALA A 431 -26.10 15.94 -11.04
N ALA A 432 -25.72 14.66 -10.89
CA ALA A 432 -26.41 13.55 -11.53
C ALA A 432 -27.81 13.32 -10.93
N ASN A 433 -27.96 13.46 -9.62
CA ASN A 433 -29.25 13.28 -8.95
C ASN A 433 -30.25 14.38 -9.34
N SER A 434 -29.79 15.63 -9.48
CA SER A 434 -30.63 16.72 -10.00
C SER A 434 -31.15 16.43 -11.42
N GLU A 435 -30.30 15.91 -12.32
CA GLU A 435 -30.74 15.50 -13.66
C GLU A 435 -31.74 14.33 -13.62
N LEU A 436 -31.49 13.33 -12.76
CA LEU A 436 -32.41 12.20 -12.61
C LEU A 436 -33.79 12.60 -12.09
N VAL A 437 -33.86 13.59 -11.18
CA VAL A 437 -35.13 14.16 -10.71
C VAL A 437 -35.88 14.83 -11.86
N SER A 438 -35.24 15.74 -12.61
CA SER A 438 -35.87 16.41 -13.75
C SER A 438 -36.30 15.44 -14.86
N LEU A 439 -35.51 14.38 -15.12
CA LEU A 439 -35.88 13.32 -16.08
C LEU A 439 -37.04 12.46 -15.57
N ARG A 440 -37.08 12.16 -14.27
CA ARG A 440 -38.18 11.41 -13.65
C ARG A 440 -39.49 12.19 -13.75
N ASP A 441 -39.45 13.49 -13.45
CA ASP A 441 -40.64 14.36 -13.54
C ASP A 441 -41.13 14.49 -14.98
N TYR A 442 -40.19 14.62 -15.94
CA TYR A 442 -40.52 14.58 -17.37
C TYR A 442 -41.18 13.27 -17.81
N VAL A 443 -40.63 12.12 -17.41
CA VAL A 443 -41.22 10.80 -17.75
C VAL A 443 -42.59 10.63 -17.09
N TYR A 444 -42.75 11.08 -15.84
CA TYR A 444 -44.03 11.06 -15.14
C TYR A 444 -45.10 11.88 -15.90
N ASN A 445 -44.75 13.10 -16.34
CA ASN A 445 -45.61 13.98 -17.14
C ASN A 445 -45.91 13.44 -18.56
N LEU A 446 -45.09 12.52 -19.09
CA LEU A 446 -45.38 11.80 -20.35
C LEU A 446 -46.38 10.65 -20.15
N THR A 447 -46.48 10.11 -18.94
CA THR A 447 -47.28 8.90 -18.63
C THR A 447 -48.66 9.17 -18.03
N GLU A 448 -48.94 10.40 -17.59
CA GLU A 448 -50.32 10.79 -17.27
C GLU A 448 -51.11 11.02 -18.56
N GLU A 449 -52.04 10.11 -18.88
CA GLU A 449 -53.14 10.40 -19.79
C GLU A 449 -53.97 11.55 -19.23
N ASP A 450 -54.34 12.50 -20.10
CA ASP A 450 -55.09 13.73 -19.82
C ASP A 450 -56.18 13.52 -18.75
N SER A 451 -55.82 13.77 -17.49
CA SER A 451 -56.80 13.92 -16.43
C SER A 451 -57.59 15.20 -16.71
N PRO A 452 -58.92 15.23 -16.51
CA PRO A 452 -59.71 16.43 -16.76
C PRO A 452 -59.36 17.46 -15.67
N ILE A 453 -58.45 18.38 -16.00
CA ILE A 453 -58.01 19.48 -15.14
C ILE A 453 -59.09 20.57 -15.13
N GLN A 454 -59.36 21.13 -13.95
CA GLN A 454 -60.24 22.28 -13.76
C GLN A 454 -59.79 23.45 -14.65
N GLU A 455 -60.74 24.10 -15.33
CA GLU A 455 -60.52 25.25 -16.22
C GLU A 455 -60.01 26.47 -15.44
N GLU A 456 -58.70 26.54 -15.18
CA GLU A 456 -58.04 27.83 -15.01
C GLU A 456 -57.83 28.46 -16.40
N ASP A 457 -58.25 29.72 -16.56
CA ASP A 457 -58.17 30.44 -17.82
C ASP A 457 -56.71 30.56 -18.29
N ILE A 458 -56.45 30.08 -19.52
CA ILE A 458 -55.12 30.09 -20.12
C ILE A 458 -54.53 31.50 -20.20
N ASN A 459 -55.37 32.54 -20.27
CA ASN A 459 -54.88 33.93 -20.28
C ASN A 459 -54.27 34.31 -18.93
N SER A 460 -54.83 33.84 -17.81
CA SER A 460 -54.27 34.07 -16.49
C SER A 460 -52.90 33.39 -16.32
N MET A 461 -52.75 32.16 -16.82
CA MET A 461 -51.48 31.44 -16.83
C MET A 461 -50.41 32.18 -17.65
N LYS A 462 -50.79 32.67 -18.85
CA LYS A 462 -49.91 33.48 -19.70
C LYS A 462 -49.42 34.73 -18.96
N GLU A 463 -50.30 35.46 -18.28
CA GLU A 463 -49.93 36.66 -17.54
C GLU A 463 -48.94 36.36 -16.39
N ALA A 464 -49.09 35.23 -15.71
CA ALA A 464 -48.23 34.81 -14.62
C ALA A 464 -46.78 34.53 -15.10
N ILE A 465 -46.63 33.73 -16.16
CA ILE A 465 -45.30 33.33 -16.66
C ILE A 465 -44.66 34.35 -17.61
N ALA A 466 -45.42 35.32 -18.13
CA ALA A 466 -44.89 36.35 -19.03
C ALA A 466 -43.83 37.25 -18.39
N LYS A 467 -43.82 37.35 -17.05
CA LYS A 467 -42.84 38.14 -16.29
C LYS A 467 -41.50 37.42 -16.11
N LEU A 468 -41.44 36.11 -16.35
CA LEU A 468 -40.24 35.30 -16.19
C LEU A 468 -39.32 35.41 -17.41
N ARG A 469 -38.01 35.37 -17.16
CA ARG A 469 -36.96 35.30 -18.18
C ARG A 469 -36.70 33.85 -18.54
N ILE A 470 -37.57 33.30 -19.38
CA ILE A 470 -37.44 31.92 -19.84
C ILE A 470 -36.57 31.85 -21.10
N VAL A 471 -35.66 30.88 -21.11
CA VAL A 471 -34.84 30.53 -22.28
C VAL A 471 -35.25 29.16 -22.78
N ILE A 472 -35.62 29.06 -24.06
CA ILE A 472 -35.99 27.79 -24.70
C ILE A 472 -34.91 27.40 -25.71
N VAL A 473 -34.32 26.22 -25.52
CA VAL A 473 -33.29 25.65 -26.39
C VAL A 473 -33.91 24.60 -27.31
N GLY A 474 -33.98 24.90 -28.62
CA GLY A 474 -34.53 24.00 -29.64
C GLY A 474 -35.90 24.43 -30.19
N GLY A 475 -36.72 23.46 -30.58
CA GLY A 475 -38.07 23.67 -31.11
C GLY A 475 -38.17 23.68 -32.63
N HIS A 476 -39.39 23.55 -33.15
CA HIS A 476 -39.67 23.78 -34.57
C HIS A 476 -39.79 25.29 -34.86
N ALA A 477 -39.37 25.74 -36.05
CA ALA A 477 -39.37 27.17 -36.42
C ALA A 477 -40.76 27.82 -36.30
N ASN A 478 -41.81 27.13 -36.78
CA ASN A 478 -43.18 27.61 -36.69
C ASN A 478 -43.70 27.66 -35.24
N TRP A 479 -43.33 26.68 -34.41
CA TRP A 479 -43.71 26.64 -33.01
C TRP A 479 -43.05 27.79 -32.23
N ARG A 480 -41.75 28.01 -32.41
CA ARG A 480 -41.04 29.16 -31.82
C ARG A 480 -41.68 30.49 -32.22
N ALA A 481 -42.04 30.64 -33.49
CA ALA A 481 -42.67 31.86 -33.98
C ALA A 481 -44.06 32.11 -33.39
N LYS A 482 -44.78 31.05 -32.97
CA LYS A 482 -46.05 31.16 -32.23
C LYS A 482 -45.79 31.47 -30.75
N MET A 483 -44.92 30.72 -30.07
CA MET A 483 -44.56 30.97 -28.67
C MET A 483 -43.98 32.37 -28.46
N LYS A 484 -43.17 32.87 -29.40
CA LYS A 484 -42.60 34.23 -29.33
C LYS A 484 -43.63 35.35 -29.53
N ARG A 485 -44.77 35.06 -30.17
CA ARG A 485 -45.90 36.01 -30.25
C ARG A 485 -46.63 36.11 -28.92
N GLU A 486 -46.79 34.98 -28.23
CA GLU A 486 -47.38 34.94 -26.89
C GLU A 486 -46.43 35.53 -25.83
N PHE A 487 -45.12 35.26 -25.94
CA PHE A 487 -44.09 35.70 -24.99
C PHE A 487 -42.92 36.39 -25.70
N PRO A 488 -43.05 37.69 -26.02
CA PRO A 488 -41.99 38.45 -26.71
C PRO A 488 -40.70 38.58 -25.91
N ASN A 489 -40.78 38.50 -24.57
CA ASN A 489 -39.67 38.69 -23.65
C ASN A 489 -38.82 37.42 -23.44
N TRP A 490 -39.28 36.26 -23.94
CA TRP A 490 -38.54 35.01 -23.82
C TRP A 490 -37.47 34.88 -24.90
N THR A 491 -36.40 34.17 -24.57
CA THR A 491 -35.29 33.93 -25.49
C THR A 491 -35.41 32.56 -26.11
N PHE A 492 -35.37 32.50 -27.45
CA PHE A 492 -35.49 31.24 -28.19
C PHE A 492 -34.21 30.96 -28.97
N ILE A 493 -33.59 29.83 -28.65
CA ILE A 493 -32.31 29.40 -29.21
C ILE A 493 -32.57 28.34 -30.27
N ARG A 494 -32.17 28.65 -31.50
CA ARG A 494 -32.38 27.78 -32.66
C ARG A 494 -31.50 26.53 -32.59
N PRO A 495 -32.01 25.34 -32.98
CA PRO A 495 -31.22 24.10 -33.01
C PRO A 495 -30.16 24.08 -34.11
N ASP A 496 -30.31 24.89 -35.17
CA ASP A 496 -29.50 24.91 -36.40
C ASP A 496 -28.50 26.08 -36.48
N ALA A 497 -28.44 26.99 -35.49
CA ALA A 497 -27.50 28.11 -35.53
C ALA A 497 -26.06 27.63 -35.26
N SER A 498 -25.17 27.78 -36.24
CA SER A 498 -23.77 27.38 -36.17
C SER A 498 -22.99 28.21 -35.14
N GLY A 499 -22.41 27.55 -34.12
CA GLY A 499 -21.26 27.97 -33.29
C GLY A 499 -21.26 29.32 -32.54
N SER A 500 -22.17 30.25 -32.82
CA SER A 500 -22.09 31.66 -32.42
C SER A 500 -23.01 32.05 -31.27
N THR A 501 -23.85 31.14 -30.78
CA THR A 501 -24.70 31.41 -29.62
C THR A 501 -23.90 31.18 -28.35
N ASP A 502 -23.51 32.27 -27.68
CA ASP A 502 -22.86 32.20 -26.37
C ASP A 502 -23.81 31.53 -25.37
N ALA A 503 -23.34 30.43 -24.76
CA ALA A 503 -24.10 29.68 -23.78
C ALA A 503 -24.34 30.48 -22.49
N SER A 504 -23.59 31.57 -22.26
CA SER A 504 -23.80 32.50 -21.14
C SER A 504 -25.18 33.16 -21.12
N ILE A 505 -25.93 33.11 -22.22
CA ILE A 505 -27.30 33.66 -22.31
C ILE A 505 -28.27 33.01 -21.31
N VAL A 506 -27.98 31.79 -20.83
CA VAL A 506 -28.81 31.10 -19.83
C VAL A 506 -28.47 31.51 -18.38
N ASP A 507 -27.34 32.19 -18.14
CA ASP A 507 -26.85 32.57 -16.79
C ASP A 507 -27.83 33.48 -16.03
N LYS A 508 -28.64 34.26 -16.77
CA LYS A 508 -29.63 35.19 -16.21
C LYS A 508 -31.06 34.73 -16.43
N ALA A 509 -31.28 33.49 -16.87
CA ALA A 509 -32.61 32.95 -17.03
C ALA A 509 -33.21 32.63 -15.66
N ASP A 510 -34.51 32.83 -15.52
CA ASP A 510 -35.25 32.34 -14.34
C ASP A 510 -35.55 30.84 -14.50
N HIS A 511 -35.68 30.35 -15.74
CA HIS A 511 -35.80 28.93 -16.05
C HIS A 511 -35.35 28.61 -17.49
N VAL A 512 -34.80 27.42 -17.72
CA VAL A 512 -34.35 26.94 -19.04
C VAL A 512 -35.11 25.69 -19.46
N TYR A 513 -35.73 25.72 -20.64
CA TYR A 513 -36.39 24.54 -21.19
C TYR A 513 -35.65 23.96 -22.40
N PHE A 514 -35.42 22.66 -22.37
CA PHE A 514 -34.87 21.90 -23.50
C PHE A 514 -36.00 21.26 -24.30
N PHE A 515 -36.09 21.62 -25.59
CA PHE A 515 -37.10 21.06 -26.48
C PHE A 515 -36.61 19.73 -27.07
N THR A 516 -37.13 18.62 -26.57
CA THR A 516 -36.56 17.27 -26.76
C THR A 516 -36.62 16.77 -28.20
N ASP A 517 -37.60 17.19 -29.01
CA ASP A 517 -37.80 16.64 -30.37
C ASP A 517 -36.81 17.10 -31.42
N THR A 518 -36.13 18.22 -31.18
CA THR A 518 -35.36 18.92 -32.23
C THR A 518 -34.01 19.45 -31.76
N ILE A 519 -33.63 19.19 -30.51
CA ILE A 519 -32.32 19.57 -29.99
C ILE A 519 -31.26 18.53 -30.35
N SER A 520 -30.08 18.96 -30.78
CA SER A 520 -28.95 18.07 -30.99
C SER A 520 -28.20 17.78 -29.69
N HIS A 521 -27.63 16.58 -29.58
CA HIS A 521 -26.92 16.12 -28.37
C HIS A 521 -25.76 17.06 -27.96
N SER A 522 -25.02 17.58 -28.94
CA SER A 522 -23.93 18.55 -28.70
C SER A 522 -24.45 19.87 -28.13
N ARG A 523 -25.55 20.41 -28.67
CA ARG A 523 -26.20 21.62 -28.15
C ARG A 523 -26.78 21.40 -26.75
N TYR A 524 -27.40 20.26 -26.52
CA TYR A 524 -27.93 19.90 -25.20
C TYR A 524 -26.84 20.01 -24.13
N TYR A 525 -25.71 19.32 -24.30
CA TYR A 525 -24.62 19.38 -23.33
C TYR A 525 -23.95 20.75 -23.24
N GLN A 526 -23.83 21.49 -24.35
CA GLN A 526 -23.27 22.84 -24.35
C GLN A 526 -24.02 23.75 -23.37
N PHE A 527 -25.35 23.75 -23.41
CA PHE A 527 -26.18 24.59 -22.54
C PHE A 527 -26.38 23.97 -21.16
N LEU A 528 -26.54 22.65 -21.05
CA LEU A 528 -26.69 21.95 -19.76
C LEU A 528 -25.49 22.15 -18.84
N ASN A 529 -24.27 22.16 -19.39
CA ASN A 529 -23.06 22.39 -18.59
C ASN A 529 -23.08 23.78 -17.93
N VAL A 530 -23.51 24.82 -18.64
CA VAL A 530 -23.62 26.19 -18.10
C VAL A 530 -24.76 26.27 -17.08
N VAL A 531 -25.91 25.64 -17.37
CA VAL A 531 -27.04 25.56 -16.43
C VAL A 531 -26.64 24.90 -15.11
N ARG A 532 -25.86 23.80 -15.16
CA ARG A 532 -25.30 23.11 -13.98
C ARG A 532 -24.30 23.97 -13.21
N GLU A 533 -23.37 24.59 -13.92
CA GLU A 533 -22.33 25.43 -13.31
C GLU A 533 -22.94 26.64 -12.58
N LYS A 534 -23.98 27.22 -13.17
CA LYS A 534 -24.66 28.43 -12.66
C LYS A 534 -25.84 28.14 -11.74
N LYS A 535 -26.22 26.86 -11.58
CA LYS A 535 -27.38 26.41 -10.78
C LYS A 535 -28.68 27.10 -11.20
N VAL A 536 -28.93 27.14 -12.51
CA VAL A 536 -30.18 27.67 -13.08
C VAL A 536 -31.19 26.53 -13.16
N ASP A 537 -32.44 26.79 -12.79
CA ASP A 537 -33.50 25.78 -12.87
C ASP A 537 -33.82 25.44 -14.33
N PHE A 538 -34.09 24.16 -14.59
CA PHE A 538 -34.36 23.69 -15.95
C PHE A 538 -35.37 22.55 -16.02
N GLY A 539 -36.00 22.44 -17.18
CA GLY A 539 -37.02 21.44 -17.50
C GLY A 539 -36.99 21.04 -18.97
N TYR A 540 -37.94 20.19 -19.36
CA TYR A 540 -38.03 19.62 -20.70
C TYR A 540 -39.41 19.88 -21.31
N ILE A 541 -39.43 20.26 -22.60
CA ILE A 541 -40.66 20.45 -23.37
C ILE A 541 -40.65 19.50 -24.55
N HIS A 542 -41.81 18.89 -24.82
CA HIS A 542 -42.04 18.00 -25.95
C HIS A 542 -43.29 18.43 -26.73
N GLY A 543 -43.31 18.19 -28.03
CA GLY A 543 -44.49 18.42 -28.86
C GLY A 543 -44.75 19.90 -29.18
N VAL A 544 -45.62 20.12 -30.17
CA VAL A 544 -45.86 21.44 -30.76
C VAL A 544 -47.19 22.09 -30.34
N ASN A 545 -47.87 21.52 -29.34
CA ASN A 545 -49.12 22.07 -28.83
C ASN A 545 -48.82 23.28 -27.92
N ILE A 546 -49.16 24.48 -28.39
CA ILE A 546 -48.86 25.74 -27.71
C ILE A 546 -49.57 25.83 -26.36
N GLU A 547 -50.85 25.48 -26.29
CA GLU A 547 -51.64 25.61 -25.07
C GLU A 547 -51.20 24.62 -24.00
N LYS A 548 -50.91 23.37 -24.42
CA LYS A 548 -50.33 22.36 -23.53
C LYS A 548 -48.99 22.83 -22.98
N ASN A 549 -48.07 23.26 -23.84
CA ASN A 549 -46.74 23.70 -23.40
C ASN A 549 -46.81 24.92 -22.46
N ILE A 550 -47.80 25.81 -22.61
CA ILE A 550 -48.02 26.93 -21.69
C ILE A 550 -48.46 26.44 -20.31
N ARG A 551 -49.36 25.45 -20.27
CA ARG A 551 -49.81 24.84 -19.00
C ARG A 551 -48.68 24.09 -18.31
N ASP A 552 -47.90 23.32 -19.05
CA ASP A 552 -46.78 22.55 -18.51
C ASP A 552 -45.73 23.50 -17.91
N ILE A 553 -45.34 24.56 -18.64
CA ILE A 553 -44.43 25.59 -18.13
C ILE A 553 -45.00 26.29 -16.89
N TYR A 554 -46.30 26.59 -16.88
CA TYR A 554 -46.96 27.25 -15.74
C TYR A 554 -46.92 26.38 -14.49
N ARG A 555 -47.14 25.06 -14.61
CA ARG A 555 -47.03 24.12 -13.50
C ARG A 555 -45.59 24.00 -13.01
N ASP A 556 -44.65 23.76 -13.92
CA ASP A 556 -43.23 23.55 -13.58
C ASP A 556 -42.61 24.73 -12.79
N VAL A 557 -43.04 25.97 -13.04
CA VAL A 557 -42.49 27.16 -12.35
C VAL A 557 -43.29 27.61 -11.12
N ASN A 558 -44.50 27.07 -10.90
CA ASN A 558 -45.35 27.45 -9.77
C ASN A 558 -45.64 26.31 -8.77
N ASP A 559 -45.33 25.05 -9.09
CA ASP A 559 -45.46 23.89 -8.18
C ASP A 559 -44.26 23.73 -7.21
N TYR A 560 -43.83 24.84 -6.57
CA TYR A 560 -42.90 24.84 -5.42
C TYR A 560 -43.45 25.63 -4.23
#